data_AF-I0QYK8-F1
#
_entry.id   AF-I0QYK8-F1
#
_cell.length_a   1.000
_cell.length_b   1.000
_cell.length_c   1.000
_cell.angle_alpha   90.00
_cell.angle_beta   90.00
_cell.angle_gamma   90.00
#
_symmetry.space_group_name_H-M   'P 1'
#
loop_
_entity.id
_entity.type
_entity.pdbx_description
1 polymer ?
#
loop_
_entity_poly.entity_id
_entity_poly.type
_entity_poly.pdbx_seq_one_letter_code
_entity_poly.pdbx_strand_id
1 'polypeptide(L)'
;MSCNIIIRRAEENEAESVREIVRAAYCKWISVIGREPTPMTADFNKSVRAHNIDLAIHGSEIVGLIETWPHADYLWIERLSDTKSTVVNRSKVE
;
A
#
# COMPACT_ATOMS: atom_id res chain seq x y z
N MET A 1 -6.19 -19.98 15.08
CA MET A 1 -6.67 -18.60 15.37
C MET A 1 -7.03 -17.98 14.03
N SER A 2 -8.31 -17.75 13.79
CA SER A 2 -8.78 -17.07 12.57
C SER A 2 -8.31 -15.63 12.63
N CYS A 3 -7.50 -15.19 11.66
CA CYS A 3 -7.14 -13.78 11.52
C CYS A 3 -8.36 -13.07 10.91
N ASN A 4 -9.06 -12.25 11.68
CA ASN A 4 -10.15 -11.44 11.16
C ASN A 4 -9.56 -10.17 10.56
N ILE A 5 -9.43 -10.14 9.24
CA ILE A 5 -8.99 -8.97 8.49
C ILE A 5 -10.22 -8.31 7.87
N ILE A 6 -10.42 -7.04 8.19
CA ILE A 6 -11.43 -6.19 7.56
C ILE A 6 -10.74 -5.39 6.46
N ILE A 7 -11.30 -5.41 5.26
CA ILE A 7 -10.85 -4.57 4.16
C ILE A 7 -11.86 -3.44 3.99
N ARG A 8 -11.39 -2.20 4.02
CA ARG A 8 -12.22 -1.02 3.74
C ARG A 8 -11.42 0.07 3.05
N ARG A 9 -12.11 0.99 2.39
CA ARG A 9 -11.48 2.18 1.83
C ARG A 9 -10.86 3.06 2.93
N ALA A 10 -9.71 3.65 2.64
CA ALA A 10 -9.10 4.69 3.43
C ALA A 10 -9.97 5.96 3.44
N GLU A 11 -10.06 6.60 4.60
CA GLU A 11 -10.64 7.93 4.76
C GLU A 11 -9.61 9.02 4.46
N GLU A 12 -10.07 10.23 4.14
CA GLU A 12 -9.17 11.33 3.73
C GLU A 12 -8.18 11.75 4.84
N ASN A 13 -8.56 11.59 6.10
CA ASN A 13 -7.72 11.86 7.28
C ASN A 13 -6.70 10.74 7.55
N GLU A 14 -6.76 9.61 6.86
CA GLU A 14 -5.83 8.47 7.04
C GLU A 14 -4.58 8.55 6.14
N ALA A 15 -4.37 9.69 5.46
CA ALA A 15 -3.21 9.89 4.59
C ALA A 15 -1.86 9.71 5.31
N GLU A 16 -1.77 10.05 6.60
CA GLU A 16 -0.56 9.81 7.40
C GLU A 16 -0.33 8.32 7.65
N SER A 17 -1.37 7.58 8.04
CA SER A 17 -1.28 6.14 8.27
C SER A 17 -0.90 5.37 7.00
N VAL A 18 -1.43 5.79 5.85
CA VAL A 18 -1.02 5.28 4.53
C VAL A 18 0.48 5.53 4.30
N ARG A 19 0.97 6.74 4.57
CA ARG A 19 2.39 7.08 4.43
C ARG A 19 3.27 6.18 5.31
N GLU A 20 2.90 6.00 6.57
CA GLU A 20 3.66 5.18 7.52
C GLU A 20 3.81 3.73 7.04
N ILE A 21 2.73 3.13 6.53
CA ILE A 21 2.76 1.76 5.99
C ILE A 21 3.64 1.67 4.76
N VAL A 22 3.52 2.62 3.82
CA VAL A 22 4.38 2.63 2.62
C VAL A 22 5.84 2.80 3.02
N ARG A 23 6.15 3.68 3.98
CA ARG A 23 7.53 3.80 4.48
C ARG A 23 8.01 2.52 5.15
N ALA A 24 7.21 1.88 5.99
CA ALA A 24 7.56 0.62 6.64
C ALA A 24 7.85 -0.49 5.61
N ALA A 25 7.03 -0.61 4.56
CA ALA A 25 7.19 -1.61 3.52
C ALA A 25 8.43 -1.35 2.64
N TYR A 26 8.74 -0.08 2.34
CA TYR A 26 9.77 0.28 1.36
C TYR A 26 11.13 0.70 1.95
N CYS A 27 11.22 1.05 3.24
CA CYS A 27 12.46 1.54 3.86
C CYS A 27 13.65 0.57 3.68
N LYS A 28 13.38 -0.75 3.71
CA LYS A 28 14.39 -1.80 3.49
C LYS A 28 15.11 -1.68 2.13
N TRP A 29 14.51 -1.03 1.14
CA TRP A 29 15.09 -0.88 -0.19
C TRP A 29 16.03 0.31 -0.33
N ILE A 30 16.08 1.22 0.65
CA ILE A 30 16.96 2.40 0.58
C ILE A 30 18.43 1.96 0.45
N SER A 31 18.86 0.96 1.23
CA SER A 31 20.23 0.44 1.18
C SER A 31 20.55 -0.30 -0.13
N VAL A 32 19.54 -0.90 -0.78
CA VAL A 32 19.70 -1.65 -2.03
C VAL A 32 19.73 -0.71 -3.25
N ILE A 33 18.85 0.29 -3.26
CA ILE A 33 18.68 1.22 -4.38
C ILE A 33 19.64 2.42 -4.26
N GLY A 34 20.08 2.75 -3.04
CA GLY A 34 20.96 3.90 -2.75
C GLY A 34 20.26 5.25 -2.75
N ARG A 35 18.92 5.29 -2.81
CA ARG A 35 18.08 6.50 -2.72
C ARG A 35 16.69 6.15 -2.19
N GLU A 36 15.92 7.17 -1.84
CA GLU A 36 14.52 7.00 -1.44
C GLU A 36 13.69 6.42 -2.61
N PRO A 37 12.96 5.31 -2.40
CA PRO A 37 12.05 4.75 -3.40
C PRO A 37 10.91 5.71 -3.76
N THR A 38 10.54 5.75 -5.05
CA THR A 38 9.44 6.57 -5.57
C THR A 38 8.11 6.42 -4.81
N PRO A 39 7.69 5.22 -4.35
CA PRO A 39 6.51 5.08 -3.49
C PRO A 39 6.52 5.95 -2.23
N MET A 40 7.68 6.22 -1.65
CA MET A 40 7.81 7.01 -0.42
C MET A 40 7.71 8.52 -0.68
N THR A 41 7.76 8.96 -1.93
CA THR A 41 7.66 10.38 -2.32
C THR A 41 6.25 10.79 -2.77
N ALA A 42 5.27 9.89 -2.72
CA ALA A 42 3.91 10.16 -3.16
C ALA A 42 3.18 11.16 -2.24
N ASP A 43 2.32 12.00 -2.82
CA ASP A 43 1.39 12.83 -2.05
C ASP A 43 0.16 12.01 -1.66
N PHE A 44 0.20 11.44 -0.45
CA PHE A 44 -0.90 10.62 0.06
C PHE A 44 -2.16 11.40 0.35
N ASN A 45 -2.10 12.72 0.61
CA ASN A 45 -3.30 13.54 0.74
C ASN A 45 -4.05 13.60 -0.60
N LYS A 46 -3.31 13.74 -1.71
CA LYS A 46 -3.91 13.67 -3.04
C LYS A 46 -4.39 12.26 -3.37
N SER A 47 -3.60 11.24 -3.02
CA SER A 47 -3.86 9.84 -3.40
C SER A 47 -5.12 9.29 -2.73
N VAL A 48 -5.36 9.55 -1.44
CA VAL A 48 -6.59 9.09 -0.75
C VAL A 48 -7.87 9.68 -1.35
N ARG A 49 -7.80 10.88 -1.93
CA ARG A 49 -8.94 11.53 -2.60
C ARG A 49 -9.14 11.06 -4.03
N ALA A 50 -8.04 10.85 -4.75
CA ALA A 50 -8.09 10.58 -6.18
C ALA A 50 -8.16 9.08 -6.51
N HIS A 51 -7.66 8.20 -5.64
CA HIS A 51 -7.42 6.80 -5.93
C HIS A 51 -8.21 5.87 -5.01
N ASN A 52 -8.40 4.62 -5.42
CA ASN A 52 -8.98 3.60 -4.55
C ASN A 52 -7.88 2.99 -3.69
N ILE A 53 -7.77 3.46 -2.45
CA ILE A 53 -6.87 2.89 -1.45
C ILE A 53 -7.72 2.09 -0.47
N ASP A 54 -7.55 0.77 -0.49
CA ASP A 54 -8.18 -0.14 0.46
C ASP A 54 -7.16 -0.59 1.51
N LEU A 55 -7.53 -0.46 2.77
CA LEU A 55 -6.75 -0.79 3.94
C LEU A 55 -7.14 -2.16 4.47
N ALA A 56 -6.15 -2.99 4.80
CA ALA A 56 -6.33 -4.23 5.53
C ALA A 56 -6.14 -3.96 7.03
N ILE A 57 -7.18 -4.21 7.82
CA ILE A 57 -7.22 -3.91 9.26
C ILE A 57 -7.34 -5.21 10.04
N HIS A 58 -6.43 -5.43 10.98
CA HIS A 58 -6.47 -6.52 11.93
C HIS A 58 -6.69 -5.96 13.34
N GLY A 59 -7.90 -6.14 13.88
CA GLY A 59 -8.31 -5.47 15.12
C GLY A 59 -8.40 -3.96 14.92
N SER A 60 -7.47 -3.21 15.53
CA SER A 60 -7.34 -1.75 15.37
C SER A 60 -6.09 -1.32 14.59
N GLU A 61 -5.30 -2.29 14.09
CA GLU A 61 -4.06 -2.02 13.39
C GLU A 61 -4.25 -2.14 11.89
N ILE A 62 -3.77 -1.16 11.13
CA ILE A 62 -3.68 -1.27 9.69
C ILE A 62 -2.42 -2.06 9.36
N VAL A 63 -2.59 -3.26 8.79
CA VAL A 63 -1.51 -4.20 8.50
C VAL A 63 -1.06 -4.18 7.04
N GLY A 64 -1.81 -3.48 6.19
CA GLY A 64 -1.44 -3.30 4.79
C GLY A 64 -2.44 -2.45 4.03
N LEU A 65 -2.12 -2.20 2.77
CA LEU A 65 -2.96 -1.48 1.82
C LEU A 65 -2.75 -1.98 0.40
N ILE A 66 -3.79 -1.80 -0.41
CA ILE A 66 -3.73 -1.88 -1.86
C ILE A 66 -4.24 -0.57 -2.45
N GLU A 67 -3.52 -0.04 -3.43
CA GLU A 67 -3.90 1.13 -4.21
C GLU A 67 -4.21 0.69 -5.63
N THR A 68 -5.44 0.97 -6.07
CA THR A 68 -5.94 0.57 -7.38
C THR A 68 -6.61 1.74 -8.10
N TRP A 69 -6.47 1.76 -9.42
CA TRP A 69 -7.22 2.67 -10.29
C TRP A 69 -8.09 1.84 -11.24
N PRO A 70 -9.42 1.97 -11.16
CA PRO A 70 -10.30 1.33 -12.13
C PRO A 70 -10.21 2.05 -13.48
N HIS A 71 -9.85 1.32 -14.52
CA HIS A 71 -10.07 1.70 -15.91
C HIS A 71 -11.27 0.92 -16.47
N ALA A 72 -11.78 1.36 -17.62
CA ALA A 72 -12.97 0.75 -18.23
C ALA A 72 -12.80 -0.76 -18.47
N ASP A 73 -11.61 -1.20 -18.86
CA ASP A 73 -11.36 -2.57 -19.31
C ASP A 73 -10.40 -3.35 -18.38
N TYR A 74 -9.79 -2.68 -17.40
CA TYR A 74 -8.82 -3.30 -16.49
C TYR A 74 -8.73 -2.57 -15.14
N LEU A 75 -8.25 -3.28 -14.12
CA LEU A 75 -7.90 -2.70 -12.84
C LEU A 75 -6.38 -2.50 -12.79
N TRP A 76 -5.93 -1.25 -12.72
CA TRP A 76 -4.52 -0.94 -12.50
C TRP A 76 -4.20 -1.10 -11.01
N ILE A 77 -3.22 -1.94 -10.68
CA ILE A 77 -2.69 -2.04 -9.32
C ILE A 77 -1.44 -1.18 -9.25
N GLU A 78 -1.58 -0.01 -8.65
CA GLU A 78 -0.47 0.92 -8.45
C GLU A 78 0.44 0.43 -7.33
N ARG A 79 -0.14 -0.12 -6.25
CA ARG A 79 0.61 -0.51 -5.06
C ARG A 79 -0.06 -1.62 -4.28
N LEU A 80 0.75 -2.52 -3.77
CA LEU A 80 0.40 -3.44 -2.70
C LEU A 80 1.50 -3.35 -1.63
N SER A 81 1.12 -3.20 -0.37
CA SER A 81 2.07 -3.08 0.73
C SER A 81 1.49 -3.65 2.02
N ASP A 82 2.33 -4.31 2.81
CA ASP A 82 2.00 -4.80 4.14
C ASP A 82 3.14 -4.48 5.11
N THR A 83 2.81 -4.34 6.39
CA THR A 83 3.79 -4.01 7.43
C THR A 83 4.80 -5.14 7.67
N LYS A 84 4.50 -6.36 7.20
CA LYS A 84 5.34 -7.56 7.34
C LYS A 84 6.02 -8.00 6.03
N SER A 85 6.00 -7.16 4.99
CA SER A 85 6.44 -7.47 3.62
C SER A 85 7.59 -8.47 3.53
N THR A 86 7.23 -9.74 3.42
CA THR A 86 8.06 -10.79 2.83
C THR A 86 7.88 -10.65 1.33
N VAL A 87 8.98 -10.37 0.62
CA VAL A 87 8.97 -10.11 -0.81
C VAL A 87 8.49 -11.37 -1.54
N VAL A 88 7.23 -11.41 -1.96
CA VAL A 88 6.79 -12.37 -2.99
C VAL A 88 7.08 -11.71 -4.34
N ASN A 89 8.35 -11.75 -4.74
CA ASN A 89 8.72 -11.44 -6.12
C ASN A 89 8.40 -12.68 -6.96
N ARG A 90 7.20 -12.72 -7.56
CA ARG A 90 6.97 -13.58 -8.73
C ARG A 90 7.17 -12.73 -9.97
N SER A 91 8.42 -12.70 -10.41
CA SER A 91 8.81 -12.32 -11.76
C SER A 91 8.07 -13.20 -12.79
N LYS A 92 7.59 -12.54 -13.85
CA LYS A 92 7.03 -13.08 -15.11
C LYS A 92 5.67 -13.81 -15.00
N VAL A 93 4.64 -13.12 -15.49
CA VAL A 93 3.57 -13.78 -16.25
C VAL A 93 4.14 -13.92 -17.66
N GLU A 94 4.31 -15.16 -18.11
CA GLU A 94 4.56 -15.50 -19.53
C GLU A 94 3.32 -15.20 -20.38
#